data_AF-A0A7C3UUJ5-F1
#
_entry.id   AF-A0A7C3UUJ5-F1
#
_cell.length_a   1.000
_cell.length_b   1.000
_cell.length_c   1.000
_cell.angle_alpha   90.00
_cell.angle_beta   90.00
_cell.angle_gamma   90.00
#
_symmetry.space_group_name_H-M   'P 1'
#
loop_
_entity.id
_entity.type
_entity.pdbx_description
1 polymer ?
#
loop_
_entity_poly.entity_id
_entity_poly.type
_entity_poly.pdbx_seq_one_letter_code
_entity_poly.pdbx_strand_id
1 'polypeptide(L)' 'MRFFADLHVHSHFSRATSRDMTLENMWKWAQLKGLKVIGTGDFTHPAWFKEISRKLNPEGDGL' A
#
# COMPACT_ATOMS: atom_id res chain seq x y z
N MET A 1 16.42 9.13 -10.39
CA MET A 1 16.28 7.70 -10.76
C MET A 1 14.87 7.47 -11.27
N ARG A 2 14.67 6.77 -12.40
CA ARG A 2 13.32 6.50 -12.94
C ARG A 2 12.75 5.25 -12.28
N PHE A 3 11.47 5.26 -11.93
CA PHE A 3 10.77 4.10 -11.38
C PHE A 3 9.30 4.08 -11.79
N PHE A 4 8.67 2.91 -11.68
CA PHE A 4 7.23 2.74 -11.85
C PHE A 4 6.53 2.76 -10.50
N ALA A 5 5.39 3.45 -10.46
CA ALA A 5 4.58 3.60 -9.26
C ALA A 5 3.10 3.42 -9.55
N ASP A 6 2.38 2.91 -8.55
CA ASP A 6 0.92 2.83 -8.55
C ASP A 6 0.41 3.52 -7.28
N LEU A 7 -0.16 4.71 -7.45
CA LEU A 7 -0.46 5.62 -6.33
C LEU A 7 -1.94 5.66 -5.94
N HIS A 8 -2.81 5.01 -6.72
CA HIS A 8 -4.23 4.91 -6.42
C HIS A 8 -4.62 3.44 -6.33
N VAL A 9 -4.67 2.95 -5.10
CA VAL A 9 -5.13 1.61 -4.75
C VAL A 9 -6.09 1.70 -3.57
N HIS A 10 -6.78 0.60 -3.30
CA HIS A 10 -7.74 0.47 -2.21
C HIS A 10 -7.35 -0.70 -1.30
N SER A 11 -7.58 -0.53 -0.01
CA SER A 11 -7.37 -1.52 1.04
C SER A 11 -8.51 -2.53 1.12
N HIS A 12 -8.33 -3.60 1.91
CA HIS A 12 -9.41 -4.56 2.20
C HIS A 12 -10.61 -3.96 2.95
N PHE A 13 -10.50 -2.73 3.47
CA PHE A 13 -11.61 -1.99 4.08
C PHE A 13 -12.52 -1.31 3.05
N SER A 14 -12.05 -1.12 1.81
CA SER A 14 -12.87 -0.54 0.76
C SER A 14 -13.98 -1.48 0.30
N ARG A 15 -15.15 -0.92 -0.02
CA ARG A 15 -16.27 -1.69 -0.58
C ARG A 15 -15.90 -2.25 -1.95
N ALA A 16 -16.41 -3.45 -2.25
CA ALA A 16 -16.16 -4.15 -3.52
C ALA A 16 -14.66 -4.33 -3.86
N THR A 17 -13.81 -4.36 -2.84
CA THR A 17 -12.36 -4.65 -2.96
C THR A 17 -12.07 -6.05 -2.42
N SER A 18 -11.02 -6.71 -2.93
CA SER A 18 -10.61 -8.02 -2.43
C SER A 18 -10.24 -7.96 -0.94
N ARG A 19 -10.61 -8.99 -0.18
CA ARG A 19 -10.17 -9.17 1.21
C ARG A 19 -8.65 -9.34 1.31
N ASP A 20 -8.01 -9.73 0.21
CA ASP A 20 -6.57 -9.91 0.12
C ASP A 20 -5.80 -8.61 -0.13
N MET A 21 -6.46 -7.44 -0.22
CA MET A 21 -5.80 -6.13 -0.32
C MET A 21 -5.19 -5.69 1.03
N THR A 22 -4.24 -6.48 1.51
CA THR A 22 -3.39 -6.23 2.68
C THR A 22 -2.04 -5.67 2.27
N LEU A 23 -1.31 -5.03 3.18
CA LEU A 23 0.02 -4.46 2.89
C LEU A 23 1.00 -5.51 2.35
N GLU A 24 0.97 -6.72 2.91
CA GLU A 24 1.84 -7.83 2.52
C GLU A 24 1.55 -8.32 1.09
N ASN A 25 0.28 -8.45 0.73
CA ASN A 25 -0.12 -8.86 -0.62
C ASN A 25 0.12 -7.74 -1.63
N MET A 26 -0.17 -6.48 -1.27
CA MET A 26 0.14 -5.31 -2.10
C MET A 26 1.64 -5.27 -2.41
N TRP A 27 2.50 -5.46 -1.41
CA TRP A 27 3.95 -5.55 -1.60
C TRP A 27 4.34 -6.71 -2.53
N LYS A 28 3.83 -7.93 -2.28
CA LYS A 28 4.11 -9.12 -3.09
C LYS A 28 3.76 -8.90 -4.57
N TRP A 29 2.57 -8.37 -4.84
CA TRP A 29 2.12 -8.11 -6.22
C TRP A 29 2.85 -6.92 -6.85
N ALA A 30 3.23 -5.89 -6.07
CA ALA A 30 4.07 -4.80 -6.54
C ALA A 30 5.43 -5.33 -7.03
N GLN A 31 6.06 -6.28 -6.31
CA GLN A 31 7.30 -6.92 -6.75
C GLN A 31 7.13 -7.67 -8.08
N LEU A 32 6.07 -8.47 -8.20
CA LEU A 32 5.78 -9.22 -9.43
C LEU A 32 5.45 -8.32 -10.63
N LYS A 33 4.76 -7.20 -10.40
CA LYS A 33 4.40 -6.20 -11.41
C LYS A 33 5.59 -5.31 -11.81
N GLY A 34 6.66 -5.27 -11.01
CA GLY A 34 7.83 -4.41 -11.23
C GLY A 34 7.64 -2.97 -10.76
N LEU A 35 6.77 -2.74 -9.77
CA LEU A 35 6.58 -1.43 -9.14
C LEU A 35 7.65 -1.22 -8.06
N LYS A 36 8.36 -0.10 -8.12
CA LYS A 36 9.29 0.29 -7.05
C LYS A 36 8.56 0.96 -5.89
N VAL A 37 7.49 1.69 -6.17
CA VAL A 37 6.69 2.42 -5.19
C VAL A 37 5.22 2.05 -5.38
N ILE A 38 4.50 1.88 -4.28
CA ILE A 38 3.06 1.67 -4.27
C ILE A 38 2.45 2.52 -3.16
N GLY A 39 1.35 3.21 -3.45
CA GLY A 39 0.60 3.94 -2.43
C GLY A 39 -0.08 2.98 -1.45
N THR A 40 -0.28 3.38 -0.20
CA THR A 40 -1.04 2.56 0.75
C THR A 40 -2.52 2.52 0.44
N GLY A 41 -3.04 3.56 -0.25
CA GLY A 41 -4.48 3.78 -0.41
C GLY A 41 -5.18 4.04 0.93
N ASP A 42 -6.41 4.56 0.87
CA ASP A 42 -7.38 4.62 1.98
C ASP A 42 -6.85 5.09 3.36
N PHE A 43 -5.76 5.87 3.41
CA PHE A 43 -5.04 6.15 4.66
C PHE A 43 -5.87 6.97 5.67
N THR A 44 -6.98 7.56 5.23
CA THR A 44 -7.94 8.25 6.11
C THR A 44 -8.88 7.29 6.84
N HIS A 45 -8.93 6.01 6.48
CA HIS A 45 -9.73 5.00 7.18
C HIS A 45 -9.04 4.62 8.51
N PRO A 46 -9.68 4.80 9.70
CA PRO A 46 -8.99 4.69 10.98
C PRO A 46 -8.36 3.32 11.26
N ALA A 47 -9.04 2.22 10.89
CA ALA A 47 -8.50 0.87 11.10
C ALA A 47 -7.35 0.57 10.13
N TRP A 48 -7.41 1.13 8.91
CA TRP A 48 -6.34 0.94 7.92
C TRP A 48 -5.11 1.73 8.31
N PHE A 49 -5.30 2.98 8.75
CA PHE A 49 -4.22 3.82 9.29
C PHE A 49 -3.50 3.12 10.45
N LYS A 50 -4.25 2.49 11.38
CA LYS A 50 -3.66 1.70 12.47
C LYS A 50 -2.84 0.51 11.97
N GLU A 51 -3.25 -0.16 10.89
CA GLU A 51 -2.46 -1.22 10.27
C GLU A 51 -1.18 -0.69 9.62
N ILE A 52 -1.28 0.40 8.85
CA ILE A 52 -0.14 1.10 8.23
C ILE A 52 0.89 1.46 9.31
N SER A 53 0.47 2.17 10.36
CA SER A 53 1.38 2.62 11.43
C SER A 53 2.01 1.48 12.23
N ARG A 54 1.38 0.29 12.26
CA ARG A 54 1.91 -0.88 12.97
C ARG A 54 2.88 -1.70 12.13
N LYS A 55 2.65 -1.76 10.82
CA LYS A 55 3.36 -2.68 9.91
C LYS A 55 4.45 -2.01 9.09
N LEU A 56 4.37 -0.70 8.85
CA LEU A 56 5.34 0.04 8.07
C LEU A 56 6.20 0.94 8.96
N ASN A 57 7.43 1.16 8.53
CA ASN A 57 8.34 2.13 9.13
C ASN A 57 8.66 3.20 8.08
N PRO A 58 8.77 4.47 8.47
CA PRO A 58 9.23 5.52 7.57
C PRO A 58 10.70 5.27 7.18
N GLU A 59 11.02 5.39 5.89
CA GLU A 59 12.39 5.24 5.38
C GLU A 59 13.17 6.56 5.47
N GLY A 60 12.47 7.70 5.51
CA GLY A 60 13.06 9.02 5.81
C GLY A 60 13.70 9.74 4.62
N ASP A 61 13.57 9.20 3.41
CA ASP A 61 14.10 9.77 2.16
C ASP A 61 13.03 10.54 1.36
N GLY A 62 11.82 10.67 1.90
CA GLY A 62 10.69 11.32 1.26
C GLY A 62 9.91 10.40 0.30
N LEU A 63 10.26 9.12 0.23
CA LEU A 63 9.50 8.05 -0.41
C LEU A 63 9.01 7.00 0.60
#